data_AF-A0A179EWI7-F1
#
_entry.id   AF-A0A179EWI7-F1
#
_cell.length_a   1.000
_cell.length_b   1.000
_cell.length_c   1.000
_cell.angle_alpha   90.00
_cell.angle_beta   90.00
_cell.angle_gamma   90.00
#
_symmetry.space_group_name_H-M   'P 1'
#
loop_
_entity.id
_entity.type
_entity.pdbx_description
1 polymer ?
#
loop_
_entity_poly.entity_id
_entity_poly.type
_entity_poly.pdbx_seq_one_letter_code
_entity_poly.pdbx_strand_id
1 'polypeptide(L)'
;MAENRQAERWPIQTSAVIRVGARQSQPLPPPRPPTPCASSSDRIFVDPMDLFSLEEQQQEQQKQDHTQKADQQHSHQQCSQESPAKEGRLWRGIHVLGTEAFALAALTKLYETDATAREGFNEAVEVITRQALTSGKLIVIGVGKSGYIGKKLVATLQSLAIQAVFLHPTEALHGDLGIINAHDILLFITFSGKTQELMMMLPYLDDALPTIILTSHTHRDTCEFIRRRPSTILLPAPVHESEKASFGVSAPSTSTTLALALGDALAITVANEMHHNVSAVFAKNHPGGAIGAAAAAATSPQTIKDMCIPMAEIPSLEGLRLSSTATGIDLLAAFNSKSG
;
A
#
# COMPACT_ATOMS: atom_id res chain seq x y z
N MET A 1 -53.06 -31.66 -16.92
CA MET A 1 -51.63 -31.75 -16.54
C MET A 1 -50.91 -30.64 -17.29
N ALA A 2 -50.66 -29.52 -16.63
CA ALA A 2 -50.04 -28.33 -17.20
C ALA A 2 -48.71 -28.10 -16.48
N GLU A 3 -47.61 -28.14 -17.23
CA GLU A 3 -46.25 -27.94 -16.74
C GLU A 3 -46.03 -26.49 -16.29
N ASN A 4 -45.51 -26.37 -15.07
CA ASN A 4 -45.18 -25.12 -14.41
C ASN A 4 -43.68 -24.82 -14.67
N ARG A 5 -43.37 -23.90 -15.60
CA ARG A 5 -42.00 -23.37 -15.76
C ARG A 5 -41.87 -22.06 -14.99
N GLN A 6 -41.06 -22.10 -13.93
CA GLN A 6 -40.64 -20.94 -13.17
C GLN A 6 -39.80 -20.00 -14.05
N ALA A 7 -40.17 -18.71 -14.07
CA ALA A 7 -39.40 -17.67 -14.74
C ALA A 7 -38.42 -17.04 -13.74
N GLU A 8 -37.12 -17.24 -13.97
CA GLU A 8 -36.04 -16.57 -13.25
C GLU A 8 -36.03 -15.06 -13.59
N ARG A 9 -36.08 -14.21 -12.56
CA ARG A 9 -35.93 -12.75 -12.70
C ARG A 9 -34.46 -12.37 -12.63
N TRP A 10 -33.93 -11.81 -13.72
CA TRP A 10 -32.62 -11.18 -13.75
C TRP A 10 -32.74 -9.65 -13.58
N PRO A 11 -31.75 -8.95 -12.97
CA PRO A 11 -31.78 -7.50 -12.82
C PRO A 11 -31.57 -6.81 -14.16
N ILE A 12 -32.48 -5.89 -14.52
CA ILE A 12 -32.40 -5.11 -15.76
C ILE A 12 -31.45 -3.93 -15.53
N GLN A 13 -30.24 -3.99 -16.08
CA GLN A 13 -29.37 -2.82 -16.23
C GLN A 13 -29.98 -1.88 -17.29
N THR A 14 -30.56 -0.78 -16.85
CA THR A 14 -31.12 0.26 -17.73
C THR A 14 -30.05 1.23 -18.17
N SER A 15 -29.34 0.91 -19.24
CA SER A 15 -28.75 1.90 -20.17
C SER A 15 -28.14 1.20 -21.38
N ALA A 16 -28.99 0.70 -22.28
CA ALA A 16 -28.58 0.30 -23.62
C ALA A 16 -29.45 1.02 -24.64
N VAL A 17 -28.87 1.96 -25.37
CA VAL A 17 -29.50 2.60 -26.53
C VAL A 17 -29.31 1.65 -27.72
N ILE A 18 -30.37 0.98 -28.15
CA ILE A 18 -30.34 0.11 -29.32
C ILE A 18 -30.55 0.98 -30.57
N ARG A 19 -29.48 1.13 -31.37
CA ARG A 19 -29.56 1.80 -32.68
C ARG A 19 -29.94 0.77 -33.74
N VAL A 20 -31.23 0.69 -34.08
CA VAL A 20 -31.73 -0.21 -35.13
C VAL A 20 -31.26 0.30 -36.50
N GLY A 21 -30.44 -0.49 -37.21
CA GLY A 21 -30.02 -0.24 -38.60
C GLY A 21 -28.52 -0.05 -38.87
N ALA A 22 -27.65 -0.14 -37.87
CA ALA A 22 -26.19 -0.08 -38.08
C ALA A 22 -25.60 -1.48 -38.28
N ARG A 23 -24.84 -1.71 -39.37
CA ARG A 23 -24.03 -2.93 -39.55
C ARG A 23 -23.04 -3.04 -38.38
N GLN A 24 -23.07 -4.17 -37.68
CA GLN A 24 -22.09 -4.49 -36.63
C GLN A 24 -20.69 -4.54 -37.27
N SER A 25 -19.83 -3.59 -36.91
CA SER A 25 -18.39 -3.70 -37.11
C SER A 25 -17.80 -4.27 -35.82
N GLN A 26 -16.87 -5.23 -35.95
CA GLN A 26 -16.21 -5.81 -34.78
C GLN A 26 -15.47 -4.70 -34.00
N PRO A 27 -15.58 -4.66 -32.67
CA PRO A 27 -14.85 -3.69 -31.87
C PRO A 27 -13.34 -3.96 -32.00
N LEU A 28 -12.60 -3.00 -32.55
CA LEU A 28 -11.15 -3.02 -32.53
C LEU A 28 -10.67 -2.78 -31.08
N PRO A 29 -9.79 -3.63 -30.53
CA PRO A 29 -9.22 -3.39 -29.21
C PRO A 29 -8.37 -2.11 -29.22
N PRO A 30 -8.27 -1.40 -28.08
CA PRO A 30 -7.41 -0.22 -27.98
C PRO A 30 -5.95 -0.58 -28.31
N PRO A 31 -5.20 0.33 -28.95
CA PRO A 31 -3.80 0.09 -29.26
C PRO A 31 -2.99 -0.08 -27.96
N ARG A 32 -2.07 -1.05 -27.98
CA ARG A 32 -1.19 -1.31 -26.84
C ARG A 32 -0.24 -0.12 -26.62
N PRO A 33 0.10 0.23 -25.37
CA PRO A 33 1.16 1.20 -25.11
C PRO A 33 2.49 0.68 -25.69
N PRO A 34 3.40 1.57 -26.13
CA PRO A 34 4.67 1.18 -26.70
C PRO A 34 5.52 0.43 -25.67
N THR A 35 5.98 -0.76 -26.03
CA THR A 35 6.93 -1.55 -25.25
C THR A 35 8.26 -0.79 -25.21
N PRO A 36 8.89 -0.60 -24.03
CA PRO A 36 10.26 -0.08 -23.98
C PRO A 36 11.21 -1.07 -24.67
N CYS A 37 12.12 -0.56 -25.49
CA CYS A 37 13.15 -1.37 -26.13
C CYS A 37 14.04 -2.01 -25.06
N ALA A 38 13.90 -3.31 -24.85
CA ALA A 38 14.90 -4.10 -24.15
C ALA A 38 16.06 -4.35 -25.12
N SER A 39 17.18 -3.63 -24.95
CA SER A 39 18.45 -4.05 -25.53
C SER A 39 19.01 -5.19 -24.68
N SER A 40 19.16 -6.36 -25.30
CA SER A 40 19.84 -7.51 -24.72
C SER A 40 21.35 -7.36 -24.83
N SER A 41 22.03 -7.20 -23.70
CA SER A 41 23.42 -7.66 -23.53
C SER A 41 23.69 -7.88 -22.04
N ASP A 42 23.80 -9.17 -21.72
CA ASP A 42 24.38 -9.88 -20.58
C ASP A 42 24.78 -9.19 -19.26
N ARG A 43 24.36 -9.90 -18.20
CA ARG A 43 24.79 -9.91 -16.80
C ARG A 43 26.29 -9.64 -16.57
N ILE A 44 26.63 -8.60 -15.80
CA ILE A 44 27.71 -8.61 -14.79
C ILE A 44 27.26 -7.80 -13.56
N PHE A 45 27.74 -8.25 -12.40
CA PHE A 45 27.49 -7.88 -11.02
C PHE A 45 27.38 -6.37 -10.70
N VAL A 46 26.45 -6.10 -9.76
CA VAL A 46 26.42 -5.08 -8.70
C VAL A 46 27.60 -4.09 -8.67
N ASP A 47 27.31 -2.82 -8.92
CA ASP A 47 28.02 -1.69 -8.30
C ASP A 47 27.09 -1.07 -7.24
N PRO A 48 27.58 -0.75 -6.02
CA PRO A 48 26.77 -0.08 -5.01
C PRO A 48 26.43 1.33 -5.48
N MET A 49 25.16 1.75 -5.31
CA MET A 49 24.76 3.14 -5.54
C MET A 49 25.54 4.03 -4.58
N ASP A 50 26.43 4.85 -5.14
CA ASP A 50 27.20 5.83 -4.37
C ASP A 50 26.27 6.81 -3.68
N LEU A 51 26.52 6.92 -2.37
CA LEU A 51 25.88 7.80 -1.41
C LEU A 51 26.02 9.24 -1.92
N PHE A 52 24.91 9.85 -2.34
CA PHE A 52 24.87 11.26 -2.73
C PHE A 52 25.43 12.12 -1.58
N SER A 53 26.66 12.58 -1.78
CA SER A 53 27.40 13.46 -0.87
C SER A 53 26.68 14.81 -0.79
N LEU A 54 25.77 14.91 0.18
CA LEU A 54 25.07 16.14 0.56
C LEU A 54 25.87 16.98 1.57
N GLU A 55 27.13 16.63 1.84
CA GLU A 55 27.94 17.26 2.89
C GLU A 55 28.99 18.26 2.35
N GLU A 56 29.33 18.26 1.05
CA GLU A 56 30.36 19.17 0.51
C GLU A 56 29.82 20.52 -0.02
N GLN A 57 28.51 20.63 -0.30
CA GLN A 57 27.96 21.89 -0.84
C GLN A 57 27.65 22.97 0.20
N GLN A 58 27.71 22.65 1.50
CA GLN A 58 27.45 23.63 2.57
C GLN A 58 28.70 24.40 3.03
N GLN A 59 29.92 24.02 2.63
CA GLN A 59 31.16 24.71 3.03
C GLN A 59 31.75 25.65 1.98
N GLU A 60 31.39 25.53 0.69
CA GLU A 60 31.95 26.40 -0.36
C GLU A 60 31.15 27.70 -0.58
N GLN A 61 29.88 27.76 -0.16
CA GLN A 61 29.03 28.95 -0.35
C GLN A 61 29.30 30.12 0.62
N GLN A 62 30.21 29.98 1.58
CA GLN A 62 30.62 31.07 2.49
C GLN A 62 32.03 31.62 2.25
N LYS A 63 32.75 31.20 1.20
CA LYS A 63 34.15 31.63 0.97
C LYS A 63 34.50 32.20 -0.40
N GLN A 64 33.54 32.39 -1.29
CA GLN A 64 33.77 33.03 -2.60
C GLN A 64 33.02 34.35 -2.71
N ASP A 65 33.33 35.28 -1.82
CA ASP A 65 32.99 36.69 -1.97
C ASP A 65 34.25 37.51 -1.72
N HIS A 66 35.31 37.20 -2.47
CA HIS A 66 36.38 38.12 -2.84
C HIS A 66 37.45 37.40 -3.69
N THR A 67 37.83 38.07 -4.78
CA THR A 67 39.06 37.94 -5.57
C THR A 67 39.00 37.06 -6.83
N GLN A 68 39.38 37.73 -7.93
CA GLN A 68 39.91 37.23 -9.21
C GLN A 68 38.94 37.11 -10.40
N LYS A 69 38.77 38.29 -11.02
CA LYS A 69 38.74 38.46 -12.47
C LYS A 69 40.02 37.89 -13.13
N ALA A 70 39.83 37.51 -14.39
CA ALA A 70 40.80 37.25 -15.46
C ALA A 70 41.14 35.78 -15.71
N ASP A 71 41.03 35.44 -17.00
CA ASP A 71 41.50 34.24 -17.68
C ASP A 71 40.72 32.93 -17.50
N GLN A 72 39.65 32.82 -18.29
CA GLN A 72 39.37 31.61 -19.10
C GLN A 72 38.25 31.93 -20.11
N GLN A 73 38.63 32.52 -21.24
CA GLN A 73 37.87 32.46 -22.47
C GLN A 73 38.40 31.28 -23.30
N HIS A 74 37.47 30.53 -23.92
CA HIS A 74 37.66 29.35 -24.77
C HIS A 74 37.71 27.98 -24.10
N SER A 75 36.54 27.47 -23.71
CA SER A 75 35.99 26.21 -24.26
C SER A 75 34.72 25.83 -23.48
N HIS A 76 33.55 26.05 -24.09
CA HIS A 76 32.27 25.37 -23.84
C HIS A 76 31.16 26.26 -24.40
N GLN A 77 31.10 26.33 -25.73
CA GLN A 77 30.00 26.98 -26.43
C GLN A 77 29.13 25.90 -27.03
N GLN A 78 28.25 25.34 -26.18
CA GLN A 78 26.93 24.77 -26.51
C GLN A 78 26.35 24.13 -25.24
N CYS A 79 25.91 24.95 -24.30
CA CYS A 79 24.85 24.56 -23.37
C CYS A 79 23.66 25.47 -23.67
N SER A 80 22.59 24.86 -24.15
CA SER A 80 21.34 25.46 -24.57
C SER A 80 20.86 26.48 -23.54
N GLN A 81 20.66 27.73 -23.94
CA GLN A 81 20.06 28.75 -23.07
C GLN A 81 18.62 28.35 -22.77
N GLU A 82 18.39 27.65 -21.66
CA GLU A 82 17.04 27.37 -21.18
C GLU A 82 16.38 28.67 -20.71
N SER A 83 15.15 28.91 -21.16
CA SER A 83 14.41 30.11 -20.81
C SER A 83 14.26 30.20 -19.28
N PRO A 84 14.47 31.37 -18.64
CA PRO A 84 14.36 31.53 -17.19
C PRO A 84 13.00 31.10 -16.61
N ALA A 85 11.95 31.11 -17.44
CA ALA A 85 10.64 30.59 -17.06
C ALA A 85 10.57 29.04 -17.01
N LYS A 86 11.39 28.34 -17.80
CA LYS A 86 11.53 26.88 -17.76
C LYS A 86 12.33 26.45 -16.53
N GLU A 87 13.46 27.11 -16.27
CA GLU A 87 14.29 26.86 -15.09
C GLU A 87 13.49 27.03 -13.79
N GLY A 88 12.72 28.13 -13.68
CA GLY A 88 11.88 28.37 -12.52
C GLY A 88 10.72 27.36 -12.34
N ARG A 89 10.24 26.70 -13.41
CA ARG A 89 9.22 25.64 -13.32
C ARG A 89 9.82 24.36 -12.76
N LEU A 90 10.97 23.94 -13.30
CA LEU A 90 11.67 22.75 -12.85
C LEU A 90 12.11 22.90 -11.39
N TRP A 91 12.69 24.05 -11.05
CA TRP A 91 13.09 24.37 -9.68
C TRP A 91 11.93 24.22 -8.68
N ARG A 92 10.73 24.75 -8.98
CA ARG A 92 9.56 24.57 -8.09
C ARG A 92 9.14 23.11 -7.93
N GLY A 93 9.21 22.32 -9.02
CA GLY A 93 8.92 20.89 -8.97
C GLY A 93 9.93 20.14 -8.10
N ILE A 94 11.22 20.41 -8.28
CA ILE A 94 12.31 19.85 -7.48
C ILE A 94 12.16 20.26 -6.01
N HIS A 95 11.78 21.50 -5.72
CA HIS A 95 11.54 21.97 -4.36
C HIS A 95 10.46 21.17 -3.64
N VAL A 96 9.34 20.87 -4.30
CA VAL A 96 8.28 20.01 -3.74
C VAL A 96 8.81 18.61 -3.46
N LEU A 97 9.47 17.99 -4.45
CA LEU A 97 10.01 16.64 -4.30
C LEU A 97 11.07 16.56 -3.19
N GLY A 98 11.97 17.54 -3.11
CA GLY A 98 12.99 17.63 -2.07
C GLY A 98 12.40 17.81 -0.68
N THR A 99 11.36 18.66 -0.54
CA THR A 99 10.64 18.87 0.71
C THR A 99 9.95 17.59 1.19
N GLU A 100 9.31 16.85 0.28
CA GLU A 100 8.66 15.57 0.61
C GLU A 100 9.67 14.48 0.97
N ALA A 101 10.78 14.38 0.23
CA ALA A 101 11.86 13.44 0.54
C ALA A 101 12.48 13.72 1.91
N PHE A 102 12.75 14.99 2.23
CA PHE A 102 13.26 15.40 3.53
C PHE A 102 12.26 15.06 4.66
N ALA A 103 10.97 15.32 4.43
CA ALA A 103 9.93 14.98 5.41
C ALA A 103 9.89 13.47 5.70
N LEU A 104 10.03 12.62 4.68
CA LEU A 104 10.08 11.16 4.85
C LEU A 104 11.32 10.74 5.65
N ALA A 105 12.49 11.33 5.36
CA ALA A 105 13.71 11.07 6.13
C ALA A 105 13.55 11.46 7.61
N ALA A 106 12.93 12.61 7.87
CA ALA A 106 12.61 13.05 9.24
C ALA A 106 11.61 12.11 9.93
N LEU A 107 10.60 11.62 9.20
CA LEU A 107 9.65 10.64 9.72
C LEU A 107 10.34 9.32 10.09
N THR A 108 11.21 8.79 9.23
CA THR A 108 12.02 7.61 9.55
C THR A 108 12.81 7.83 10.83
N LYS A 109 13.45 9.00 10.97
CA LYS A 109 14.23 9.33 12.18
C LYS A 109 13.37 9.38 13.43
N LEU A 110 12.15 9.90 13.33
CA LEU A 110 11.17 9.91 14.42
C LEU A 110 10.88 8.48 14.89
N TYR A 111 10.55 7.57 13.98
CA TYR A 111 10.27 6.16 14.32
C TYR A 111 11.50 5.37 14.76
N GLU A 112 12.73 5.84 14.47
CA GLU A 112 13.94 5.26 15.04
C GLU A 112 14.17 5.67 16.51
N THR A 113 13.85 6.92 16.86
CA THR A 113 14.37 7.55 18.09
C THR A 113 13.31 7.91 19.12
N ASP A 114 12.09 8.23 18.71
CA ASP A 114 11.02 8.63 19.62
C ASP A 114 10.30 7.41 20.19
N ALA A 115 10.23 7.32 21.52
CA ALA A 115 9.62 6.18 22.21
C ALA A 115 8.11 6.08 21.94
N THR A 116 7.40 7.21 21.82
CA THR A 116 5.95 7.21 21.57
C THR A 116 5.63 6.68 20.19
N ALA A 117 6.37 7.11 19.17
CA ALA A 117 6.24 6.64 17.80
C ALA A 117 6.52 5.14 17.68
N ARG A 118 7.61 4.68 18.31
CA ARG A 118 8.01 3.26 18.32
C ARG A 118 6.97 2.36 18.98
N GLU A 119 6.54 2.74 20.18
CA GLU A 119 5.54 1.97 20.92
C GLU A 119 4.20 1.96 20.17
N GLY A 120 3.74 3.12 19.71
CA GLY A 120 2.49 3.22 18.96
C GLY A 120 2.49 2.40 17.67
N PHE A 121 3.64 2.32 16.97
CA PHE A 121 3.76 1.47 15.79
C PHE A 121 3.63 -0.02 16.13
N ASN A 122 4.37 -0.49 17.14
CA ASN A 122 4.32 -1.89 17.57
C ASN A 122 2.93 -2.27 18.08
N GLU A 123 2.32 -1.42 18.91
CA GLU A 123 0.97 -1.64 19.45
C GLU A 123 -0.08 -1.68 18.32
N ALA A 124 0.04 -0.81 17.32
CA ALA A 124 -0.83 -0.83 16.14
C ALA A 124 -0.69 -2.13 15.35
N VAL A 125 0.54 -2.59 15.10
CA VAL A 125 0.81 -3.87 14.42
C VAL A 125 0.22 -5.04 15.23
N GLU A 126 0.49 -5.10 16.53
CA GLU A 126 0.03 -6.17 17.41
C GLU A 126 -1.50 -6.26 17.43
N VAL A 127 -2.18 -5.12 17.61
CA VAL A 127 -3.64 -5.07 17.66
C VAL A 127 -4.25 -5.53 16.34
N ILE A 128 -3.72 -5.07 15.20
CA ILE A 128 -4.20 -5.48 13.87
C ILE A 128 -4.00 -6.99 13.65
N THR A 129 -2.81 -7.50 13.92
CA THR A 129 -2.50 -8.93 13.77
C THR A 129 -3.37 -9.81 14.65
N ARG A 130 -3.52 -9.44 15.94
CA ARG A 130 -4.35 -10.19 16.89
C ARG A 130 -5.81 -10.24 16.46
N GLN A 131 -6.35 -9.11 16.03
CA GLN A 131 -7.77 -9.04 15.69
C GLN A 131 -8.10 -9.76 14.37
N ALA A 132 -7.15 -9.80 13.43
CA ALA A 132 -7.29 -10.58 12.20
C ALA A 132 -7.51 -12.08 12.50
N LEU A 133 -6.92 -12.61 13.57
CA LEU A 133 -7.16 -13.99 14.03
C LEU A 133 -8.60 -14.22 14.52
N THR A 134 -9.26 -13.18 15.01
CA THR A 134 -10.65 -13.22 15.49
C THR A 134 -11.69 -12.86 14.41
N SER A 135 -11.29 -12.85 13.13
CA SER A 135 -12.14 -12.45 12.00
C SER A 135 -12.65 -11.00 12.05
N GLY A 136 -11.93 -10.12 12.75
CA GLY A 136 -12.17 -8.67 12.71
C GLY A 136 -11.61 -8.04 11.44
N LYS A 137 -12.15 -6.87 11.07
CA LYS A 137 -11.61 -6.06 9.95
C LYS A 137 -11.16 -4.68 10.43
N LEU A 138 -10.21 -4.10 9.70
CA LEU A 138 -9.75 -2.75 9.90
C LEU A 138 -10.67 -1.75 9.19
N ILE A 139 -11.33 -0.89 9.95
CA ILE A 139 -12.18 0.20 9.43
C ILE A 139 -11.32 1.45 9.32
N VAL A 140 -10.97 1.83 8.09
CA VAL A 140 -10.16 3.03 7.82
C VAL A 140 -11.07 4.22 7.58
N ILE A 141 -10.90 5.28 8.36
CA ILE A 141 -11.79 6.44 8.43
C ILE A 141 -10.99 7.72 8.16
N GLY A 142 -11.50 8.56 7.26
CA GLY A 142 -10.90 9.87 6.97
C GLY A 142 -11.76 10.72 6.05
N VAL A 143 -11.51 12.03 6.05
CA VAL A 143 -12.18 13.01 5.17
C VAL A 143 -11.23 13.61 4.16
N GLY A 144 -11.77 14.09 3.03
CA GLY A 144 -11.00 14.84 2.04
C GLY A 144 -9.77 14.09 1.55
N LYS A 145 -8.60 14.76 1.55
CA LYS A 145 -7.33 14.16 1.11
C LYS A 145 -6.90 12.98 1.97
N SER A 146 -7.07 13.07 3.29
CA SER A 146 -6.85 11.94 4.21
C SER A 146 -7.78 10.75 3.91
N GLY A 147 -9.02 11.01 3.48
CA GLY A 147 -9.93 9.98 3.01
C GLY A 147 -9.44 9.24 1.75
N TYR A 148 -8.84 9.96 0.78
CA TYR A 148 -8.21 9.32 -0.38
C TYR A 148 -7.00 8.45 0.00
N ILE A 149 -6.16 8.92 0.92
CA ILE A 149 -5.06 8.11 1.48
C ILE A 149 -5.62 6.86 2.16
N GLY A 150 -6.69 6.99 2.94
CA GLY A 150 -7.37 5.85 3.57
C GLY A 150 -7.91 4.83 2.55
N LYS A 151 -8.51 5.28 1.45
CA LYS A 151 -8.96 4.40 0.37
C LYS A 151 -7.81 3.65 -0.31
N LYS A 152 -6.67 4.33 -0.55
CA LYS A 152 -5.47 3.68 -1.08
C LYS A 152 -4.97 2.64 -0.08
N LEU A 153 -4.86 3.00 1.21
CA LEU A 153 -4.42 2.09 2.26
C LEU A 153 -5.30 0.83 2.34
N VAL A 154 -6.62 0.98 2.29
CA VAL A 154 -7.55 -0.16 2.25
C VAL A 154 -7.26 -1.07 1.06
N ALA A 155 -7.03 -0.51 -0.13
CA ALA A 155 -6.67 -1.31 -1.29
C ALA A 155 -5.34 -2.07 -1.08
N THR A 156 -4.32 -1.42 -0.49
CA THR A 156 -3.04 -2.07 -0.15
C THR A 156 -3.21 -3.19 0.87
N LEU A 157 -3.99 -2.98 1.92
CA LEU A 157 -4.28 -4.01 2.94
C LEU A 157 -4.99 -5.22 2.34
N GLN A 158 -6.02 -4.99 1.53
CA GLN A 158 -6.76 -6.06 0.84
C GLN A 158 -5.85 -6.85 -0.11
N SER A 159 -4.98 -6.17 -0.85
CA SER A 159 -3.96 -6.80 -1.70
C SER A 159 -3.02 -7.73 -0.92
N LEU A 160 -2.81 -7.45 0.37
CA LEU A 160 -1.98 -8.24 1.29
C LEU A 160 -2.79 -9.21 2.17
N ALA A 161 -4.05 -9.49 1.81
CA ALA A 161 -4.98 -10.36 2.54
C ALA A 161 -5.33 -9.91 3.98
N ILE A 162 -5.19 -8.63 4.27
CA ILE A 162 -5.67 -8.01 5.50
C ILE A 162 -7.07 -7.46 5.24
N GLN A 163 -8.07 -7.92 6.00
CA GLN A 163 -9.44 -7.46 5.83
C GLN A 163 -9.56 -5.99 6.26
N ALA A 164 -9.89 -5.11 5.32
CA ALA A 164 -10.07 -3.70 5.59
C ALA A 164 -11.21 -3.11 4.75
N VAL A 165 -11.88 -2.10 5.30
CA VAL A 165 -12.97 -1.36 4.64
C VAL A 165 -12.80 0.13 4.91
N PHE A 166 -13.07 0.97 3.91
CA PHE A 166 -13.11 2.41 4.09
C PHE A 166 -14.50 2.87 4.54
N LEU A 167 -14.57 3.69 5.58
CA LEU A 167 -15.81 4.29 6.07
C LEU A 167 -15.68 5.81 6.06
N HIS A 168 -16.53 6.49 5.29
CA HIS A 168 -16.57 7.95 5.28
C HIS A 168 -17.36 8.44 6.51
N PRO A 169 -16.82 9.35 7.33
CA PRO A 169 -17.45 9.71 8.61
C PRO A 169 -18.80 10.43 8.45
N THR A 170 -18.99 11.20 7.37
CA THR A 170 -20.30 11.81 7.07
C THR A 170 -21.35 10.73 6.77
N GLU A 171 -21.01 9.74 5.95
CA GLU A 171 -21.95 8.65 5.61
C GLU A 171 -22.21 7.75 6.82
N ALA A 172 -21.21 7.58 7.70
CA ALA A 172 -21.37 6.85 8.96
C ALA A 172 -22.49 7.45 9.82
N LEU A 173 -22.51 8.78 9.97
CA LEU A 173 -23.56 9.52 10.68
C LEU A 173 -24.93 9.46 9.99
N HIS A 174 -24.99 8.96 8.75
CA HIS A 174 -26.21 8.79 7.97
C HIS A 174 -26.60 7.33 7.71
N GLY A 175 -26.00 6.37 8.43
CA GLY A 175 -26.45 4.96 8.44
C GLY A 175 -25.31 3.95 8.31
N ASP A 176 -24.15 4.37 7.80
CA ASP A 176 -23.03 3.44 7.54
C ASP A 176 -22.28 3.01 8.81
N LEU A 177 -22.63 3.53 9.99
CA LEU A 177 -22.13 3.02 11.28
C LEU A 177 -22.39 1.51 11.44
N GLY A 178 -23.43 0.96 10.80
CA GLY A 178 -23.72 -0.48 10.79
C GLY A 178 -22.65 -1.35 10.11
N ILE A 179 -21.66 -0.75 9.45
CA ILE A 179 -20.49 -1.47 8.91
C ILE A 179 -19.56 -1.94 10.04
N ILE A 180 -19.56 -1.26 11.18
CA ILE A 180 -18.68 -1.53 12.32
C ILE A 180 -19.26 -2.67 13.16
N ASN A 181 -18.44 -3.69 13.42
CA ASN A 181 -18.75 -4.84 14.26
C ASN A 181 -17.93 -4.83 15.56
N ALA A 182 -18.33 -5.62 16.55
CA ALA A 182 -17.71 -5.71 17.88
C ALA A 182 -16.24 -6.21 17.89
N HIS A 183 -15.79 -6.80 16.79
CA HIS A 183 -14.43 -7.30 16.64
C HIS A 183 -13.59 -6.46 15.66
N ASP A 184 -14.07 -5.28 15.27
CA ASP A 184 -13.34 -4.45 14.33
C ASP A 184 -12.29 -3.58 15.04
N ILE A 185 -11.36 -3.04 14.25
CA ILE A 185 -10.41 -2.01 14.68
C ILE A 185 -10.70 -0.75 13.89
N LEU A 186 -10.60 0.40 14.55
CA LEU A 186 -10.78 1.68 13.90
C LEU A 186 -9.42 2.33 13.63
N LEU A 187 -9.15 2.72 12.39
CA LEU A 187 -7.98 3.51 12.00
C LEU A 187 -8.43 4.86 11.46
N PHE A 188 -8.18 5.93 12.20
CA PHE A 188 -8.47 7.29 11.79
C PHE A 188 -7.25 7.93 11.15
N ILE A 189 -7.44 8.58 9.99
CA ILE A 189 -6.41 9.38 9.33
C ILE A 189 -6.86 10.85 9.37
N THR A 190 -6.16 11.67 10.15
CA THR A 190 -6.43 13.09 10.27
C THR A 190 -5.17 13.87 10.59
N PHE A 191 -4.82 14.85 9.76
CA PHE A 191 -3.65 15.69 10.02
C PHE A 191 -3.80 16.51 11.32
N SER A 192 -4.95 17.14 11.55
CA SER A 192 -5.14 18.10 12.65
C SER A 192 -5.58 17.50 13.99
N GLY A 193 -6.00 16.23 14.01
CA GLY A 193 -6.51 15.58 15.22
C GLY A 193 -7.82 16.17 15.77
N LYS A 194 -8.46 17.11 15.06
CA LYS A 194 -9.69 17.81 15.50
C LYS A 194 -10.72 18.02 14.38
N THR A 195 -10.64 17.20 13.33
CA THR A 195 -11.60 17.21 12.21
C THR A 195 -13.03 17.05 12.73
N GLN A 196 -13.92 17.99 12.39
CA GLN A 196 -15.26 18.07 12.98
C GLN A 196 -16.09 16.81 12.72
N GLU A 197 -16.06 16.27 11.50
CA GLU A 197 -16.78 15.05 11.13
C GLU A 197 -16.36 13.85 11.97
N LEU A 198 -15.04 13.72 12.25
CA LEU A 198 -14.53 12.68 13.13
C LEU A 198 -14.97 12.92 14.58
N MET A 199 -14.91 14.16 15.06
CA MET A 199 -15.33 14.51 16.42
C MET A 199 -16.82 14.24 16.67
N MET A 200 -17.67 14.45 15.66
CA MET A 200 -19.10 14.18 15.73
C MET A 200 -19.41 12.68 15.71
N MET A 201 -18.55 11.87 15.09
CA MET A 201 -18.70 10.42 15.01
C MET A 201 -18.34 9.70 16.32
N LEU A 202 -17.35 10.23 17.07
CA LEU A 202 -16.82 9.60 18.28
C LEU A 202 -17.87 9.09 19.30
N PRO A 203 -18.92 9.86 19.66
CA PRO A 203 -19.90 9.42 20.66
C PRO A 203 -20.74 8.20 20.26
N TYR A 204 -20.72 7.81 18.99
CA TYR A 204 -21.50 6.69 18.46
C TYR A 204 -20.66 5.42 18.27
N LEU A 205 -19.38 5.46 18.65
CA LEU A 205 -18.45 4.35 18.55
C LEU A 205 -18.33 3.66 19.90
N ASP A 206 -18.30 2.33 19.89
CA ASP A 206 -18.05 1.55 21.10
C ASP A 206 -16.61 1.79 21.61
N ASP A 207 -16.47 2.20 22.87
CA ASP A 207 -15.19 2.46 23.53
C ASP A 207 -14.31 1.21 23.69
N ALA A 208 -14.89 0.02 23.61
CA ALA A 208 -14.14 -1.24 23.64
C ALA A 208 -13.36 -1.49 22.34
N LEU A 209 -13.73 -0.86 21.21
CA LEU A 209 -13.06 -1.07 19.93
C LEU A 209 -11.64 -0.48 19.96
N PRO A 210 -10.60 -1.28 19.69
CA PRO A 210 -9.25 -0.75 19.55
C PRO A 210 -9.23 0.34 18.48
N THR A 211 -8.55 1.44 18.78
CA THR A 211 -8.54 2.61 17.92
C THR A 211 -7.13 3.11 17.72
N ILE A 212 -6.77 3.31 16.47
CA ILE A 212 -5.49 3.85 16.02
C ILE A 212 -5.78 5.20 15.35
N ILE A 213 -4.91 6.18 15.57
CA ILE A 213 -4.95 7.46 14.88
C ILE A 213 -3.61 7.78 14.22
N LEU A 214 -3.64 8.05 12.92
CA LEU A 214 -2.54 8.63 12.17
C LEU A 214 -2.74 10.14 12.08
N THR A 215 -1.84 10.91 12.70
CA THR A 215 -1.97 12.37 12.82
C THR A 215 -0.64 13.10 12.92
N SER A 216 -0.64 14.44 12.76
CA SER A 216 0.60 15.24 12.87
C SER A 216 1.10 15.42 14.31
N HIS A 217 0.27 15.12 15.30
CA HIS A 217 0.63 15.22 16.71
C HIS A 217 1.68 14.18 17.11
N THR A 218 2.73 14.61 17.80
CA THR A 218 3.76 13.74 18.39
C THR A 218 3.46 13.33 19.82
N HIS A 219 2.59 14.09 20.51
CA HIS A 219 2.22 13.83 21.90
C HIS A 219 0.71 13.67 22.06
N ARG A 220 0.30 12.67 22.83
CA ARG A 220 -1.10 12.24 23.00
C ARG A 220 -1.97 13.34 23.62
N ASP A 221 -1.44 14.09 24.58
CA ASP A 221 -2.09 15.19 25.29
C ASP A 221 -2.44 16.39 24.40
N THR A 222 -1.68 16.60 23.33
CA THR A 222 -1.92 17.68 22.37
C THR A 222 -3.02 17.37 21.35
N CYS A 223 -3.44 16.11 21.23
CA CYS A 223 -4.40 15.66 20.23
C CYS A 223 -5.83 15.64 20.80
N GLU A 224 -6.71 16.52 20.30
CA GLU A 224 -8.10 16.62 20.77
C GLU A 224 -8.88 15.31 20.57
N PHE A 225 -8.61 14.57 19.49
CA PHE A 225 -9.19 13.24 19.29
C PHE A 225 -8.84 12.29 20.44
N ILE A 226 -7.56 12.21 20.83
CA ILE A 226 -7.12 11.31 21.90
C ILE A 226 -7.68 11.78 23.25
N ARG A 227 -7.81 13.09 23.48
CA ARG A 227 -8.46 13.61 24.70
C ARG A 227 -9.90 13.12 24.85
N ARG A 228 -10.62 12.95 23.74
CA ARG A 228 -12.00 12.41 23.73
C ARG A 228 -12.05 10.89 23.73
N ARG A 229 -10.99 10.22 23.28
CA ARG A 229 -10.86 8.76 23.26
C ARG A 229 -9.47 8.31 23.76
N PRO A 230 -9.24 8.31 25.09
CA PRO A 230 -7.90 8.19 25.68
C PRO A 230 -7.18 6.86 25.43
N SER A 231 -7.89 5.79 25.07
CA SER A 231 -7.30 4.49 24.71
C SER A 231 -6.72 4.45 23.28
N THR A 232 -6.77 5.56 22.54
CA THR A 232 -6.35 5.61 21.14
C THR A 232 -4.83 5.51 20.99
N ILE A 233 -4.37 4.56 20.18
CA ILE A 233 -2.97 4.34 19.79
C ILE A 233 -2.55 5.45 18.83
N LEU A 234 -1.46 6.15 19.13
CA LEU A 234 -0.97 7.28 18.34
C LEU A 234 0.09 6.83 17.33
N LEU A 235 -0.15 7.12 16.05
CA LEU A 235 0.84 7.03 14.97
C LEU A 235 1.20 8.46 14.52
N PRO A 236 2.33 9.02 14.99
CA PRO A 236 2.72 10.38 14.68
C PRO A 236 3.33 10.50 13.27
N ALA A 237 2.83 11.46 12.50
CA ALA A 237 3.32 11.85 11.17
C ALA A 237 3.41 13.39 11.04
N PRO A 238 4.26 14.05 11.85
CA PRO A 238 4.44 15.50 11.80
C PRO A 238 5.10 15.93 10.48
N VAL A 239 4.73 17.10 9.98
CA VAL A 239 5.49 17.78 8.92
C VAL A 239 6.54 18.67 9.55
N HIS A 240 7.77 18.64 9.02
CA HIS A 240 8.88 19.48 9.50
C HIS A 240 8.60 20.97 9.28
N GLU A 241 7.89 21.29 8.20
CA GLU A 241 7.44 22.63 7.84
C GLU A 241 6.03 22.53 7.26
N SER A 242 5.17 23.51 7.54
CA SER A 242 3.82 23.54 6.96
C SER A 242 3.87 23.78 5.45
N GLU A 243 2.99 23.16 4.68
CA GLU A 243 2.95 23.36 3.22
C GLU A 243 2.76 24.84 2.83
N LYS A 244 2.09 25.63 3.68
CA LYS A 244 1.95 27.08 3.49
C LYS A 244 3.30 27.80 3.55
N ALA A 245 4.16 27.40 4.47
CA ALA A 245 5.50 27.96 4.59
C ALA A 245 6.40 27.47 3.45
N SER A 246 6.34 26.17 3.12
CA SER A 246 7.19 25.58 2.08
C SER A 246 6.82 26.02 0.66
N PHE A 247 5.53 26.18 0.36
CA PHE A 247 5.01 26.36 -1.01
C PHE A 247 4.14 27.61 -1.20
N GLY A 248 3.86 28.37 -0.14
CA GLY A 248 2.95 29.51 -0.18
C GLY A 248 1.46 29.15 -0.20
N VAL A 249 1.12 27.85 -0.21
CA VAL A 249 -0.26 27.33 -0.28
C VAL A 249 -0.48 26.22 0.74
N SER A 250 -1.65 26.18 1.37
CA SER A 250 -1.99 25.13 2.37
C SER A 250 -2.58 23.87 1.73
N ALA A 251 -2.25 23.59 0.47
CA ALA A 251 -2.70 22.37 -0.18
C ALA A 251 -1.98 21.17 0.43
N PRO A 252 -2.68 20.15 0.96
CA PRO A 252 -2.03 18.96 1.50
C PRO A 252 -1.20 18.27 0.43
N SER A 253 0.11 18.20 0.64
CA SER A 253 1.07 17.47 -0.21
C SER A 253 1.98 16.65 0.69
N THR A 254 2.92 17.29 1.37
CA THR A 254 3.85 16.64 2.30
C THR A 254 3.12 15.86 3.38
N SER A 255 2.07 16.43 3.99
CA SER A 255 1.24 15.72 4.98
C SER A 255 0.59 14.45 4.43
N THR A 256 0.13 14.46 3.18
CA THR A 256 -0.46 13.28 2.55
C THR A 256 0.58 12.24 2.15
N THR A 257 1.78 12.66 1.73
CA THR A 257 2.89 11.76 1.42
C THR A 257 3.37 11.01 2.67
N LEU A 258 3.48 11.70 3.82
CA LEU A 258 3.84 11.06 5.08
C LEU A 258 2.77 10.04 5.53
N ALA A 259 1.49 10.42 5.47
CA ALA A 259 0.41 9.52 5.86
C ALA A 259 0.33 8.28 4.94
N LEU A 260 0.57 8.46 3.65
CA LEU A 260 0.62 7.36 2.68
C LEU A 260 1.77 6.40 2.98
N ALA A 261 2.98 6.92 3.14
CA ALA A 261 4.18 6.11 3.39
C ALA A 261 4.10 5.36 4.71
N LEU A 262 3.63 6.01 5.78
CA LEU A 262 3.43 5.37 7.08
C LEU A 262 2.32 4.30 7.05
N GLY A 263 1.23 4.56 6.32
CA GLY A 263 0.18 3.56 6.08
C GLY A 263 0.71 2.34 5.35
N ASP A 264 1.54 2.53 4.31
CA ASP A 264 2.16 1.44 3.56
C ASP A 264 3.14 0.65 4.43
N ALA A 265 3.95 1.32 5.25
CA ALA A 265 4.83 0.67 6.22
C ALA A 265 4.03 -0.18 7.21
N LEU A 266 2.93 0.33 7.76
CA LEU A 266 2.05 -0.42 8.66
C LEU A 266 1.48 -1.67 7.95
N ALA A 267 0.94 -1.50 6.73
CA ALA A 267 0.34 -2.60 5.98
C ALA A 267 1.34 -3.72 5.66
N ILE A 268 2.55 -3.37 5.22
CA ILE A 268 3.59 -4.34 4.89
C ILE A 268 4.08 -5.06 6.15
N THR A 269 4.28 -4.34 7.26
CA THR A 269 4.72 -4.95 8.52
C THR A 269 3.67 -5.91 9.08
N VAL A 270 2.39 -5.51 9.11
CA VAL A 270 1.28 -6.39 9.53
C VAL A 270 1.23 -7.63 8.64
N ALA A 271 1.38 -7.49 7.32
CA ALA A 271 1.37 -8.63 6.41
C ALA A 271 2.51 -9.62 6.71
N ASN A 272 3.71 -9.12 7.03
CA ASN A 272 4.85 -9.96 7.41
C ASN A 272 4.64 -10.67 8.76
N GLU A 273 3.97 -10.03 9.72
CA GLU A 273 3.56 -10.65 10.99
C GLU A 273 2.50 -11.74 10.78
N MET A 274 1.52 -11.50 9.90
CA MET A 274 0.41 -12.42 9.66
C MET A 274 0.76 -13.59 8.75
N HIS A 275 1.76 -13.46 7.87
CA HIS A 275 2.01 -14.40 6.79
C HIS A 275 3.48 -14.79 6.66
N HIS A 276 3.75 -16.10 6.62
CA HIS A 276 5.09 -16.62 6.36
C HIS A 276 5.64 -16.25 4.96
N ASN A 277 4.77 -16.01 3.98
CA ASN A 277 5.14 -15.64 2.62
C ASN A 277 4.15 -14.63 2.03
N VAL A 278 4.44 -13.35 2.24
CA VAL A 278 3.62 -12.22 1.75
C VAL A 278 3.53 -12.20 0.21
N SER A 279 4.59 -12.57 -0.49
CA SER A 279 4.60 -12.59 -1.97
C SER A 279 3.61 -13.61 -2.54
N ALA A 280 3.54 -14.81 -1.94
CA ALA A 280 2.57 -15.83 -2.34
C ALA A 280 1.13 -15.40 -2.04
N VAL A 281 0.90 -14.77 -0.88
CA VAL A 281 -0.41 -14.20 -0.52
C VAL A 281 -0.83 -13.12 -1.52
N PHE A 282 0.08 -12.21 -1.85
CA PHE A 282 -0.15 -11.16 -2.84
C PHE A 282 -0.51 -11.76 -4.21
N ALA A 283 0.25 -12.76 -4.68
CA ALA A 283 -0.03 -13.43 -5.95
C ALA A 283 -1.44 -14.02 -6.02
N LYS A 284 -1.88 -14.70 -4.95
CA LYS A 284 -3.22 -15.31 -4.87
C LYS A 284 -4.34 -14.28 -5.02
N ASN A 285 -4.14 -13.06 -4.51
CA ASN A 285 -5.14 -11.98 -4.56
C ASN A 285 -5.13 -11.19 -5.87
N HIS A 286 -4.21 -11.47 -6.80
CA HIS A 286 -4.10 -10.74 -8.08
C HIS A 286 -4.09 -11.69 -9.30
N PRO A 287 -5.11 -12.54 -9.48
CA PRO A 287 -5.11 -13.58 -10.52
C PRO A 287 -5.02 -13.03 -11.96
N GLY A 288 -5.43 -11.77 -12.20
CA GLY A 288 -5.40 -11.13 -13.52
C GLY A 288 -4.26 -10.14 -13.74
N GLY A 289 -3.40 -9.91 -12.74
CA GLY A 289 -2.30 -8.94 -12.82
C GLY A 289 -1.00 -9.55 -13.33
N ALA A 290 -0.12 -8.72 -13.91
CA ALA A 290 1.20 -9.18 -14.41
C ALA A 290 2.04 -9.89 -13.32
N ILE A 291 1.94 -9.44 -12.06
CA ILE A 291 2.65 -10.01 -10.91
C ILE A 291 2.04 -11.36 -10.49
N GLY A 292 0.71 -11.44 -10.42
CA GLY A 292 0.03 -12.70 -10.09
C GLY A 292 0.16 -13.76 -11.19
N ALA A 293 0.24 -13.35 -12.46
CA ALA A 293 0.56 -14.25 -13.56
C ALA A 293 1.99 -14.81 -13.48
N ALA A 294 2.97 -13.98 -13.10
CA ALA A 294 4.36 -14.42 -12.91
C ALA A 294 4.49 -15.39 -11.73
N ALA A 295 3.80 -15.13 -10.62
CA ALA A 295 3.79 -16.01 -9.47
C ALA A 295 2.97 -17.30 -9.70
N ALA A 296 1.83 -17.23 -10.41
CA ALA A 296 1.07 -18.41 -10.81
C ALA A 296 1.88 -19.33 -11.73
N ALA A 297 2.68 -18.76 -12.65
CA ALA A 297 3.62 -19.51 -13.49
C ALA A 297 4.76 -20.17 -12.69
N ALA A 298 5.19 -19.55 -11.58
CA ALA A 298 6.21 -20.09 -10.68
C ALA A 298 5.67 -21.18 -9.72
N THR A 299 4.36 -21.19 -9.45
CA THR A 299 3.73 -22.09 -8.46
C THR A 299 2.86 -23.19 -9.08
N SER A 300 2.66 -23.18 -10.40
CA SER A 300 2.00 -24.29 -11.08
C SER A 300 2.90 -25.52 -11.00
N PRO A 301 2.43 -26.69 -10.50
CA PRO A 301 3.22 -27.90 -10.51
C PRO A 301 3.66 -28.21 -11.95
N GLN A 302 4.96 -28.20 -12.18
CA GLN A 302 5.55 -28.41 -13.52
C GLN A 302 5.75 -29.91 -13.79
N THR A 303 5.77 -30.70 -12.72
CA THR A 303 5.99 -32.15 -12.74
C THR A 303 5.01 -32.85 -11.80
N ILE A 304 4.78 -34.15 -12.04
CA ILE A 304 3.96 -34.99 -11.15
C ILE A 304 4.52 -34.96 -9.71
N LYS A 305 5.85 -34.84 -9.55
CA LYS A 305 6.51 -34.70 -8.25
C LYS A 305 6.00 -33.50 -7.45
N ASP A 306 5.74 -32.37 -8.11
CA ASP A 306 5.24 -31.15 -7.46
C ASP A 306 3.78 -31.30 -6.98
N MET A 307 3.08 -32.36 -7.42
CA MET A 307 1.73 -32.72 -6.99
C MET A 307 1.70 -33.86 -5.96
N CYS A 308 2.84 -34.52 -5.71
CA CYS A 308 2.92 -35.66 -4.81
C CYS A 308 3.22 -35.22 -3.37
N ILE A 309 2.54 -35.81 -2.40
CA ILE A 309 2.86 -35.66 -0.97
C ILE A 309 4.02 -36.63 -0.65
N PRO A 310 5.15 -36.16 -0.08
CA PRO A 310 6.23 -37.03 0.36
C PRO A 310 5.74 -38.08 1.36
N MET A 311 6.20 -39.33 1.25
CA MET A 311 5.80 -40.42 2.15
C MET A 311 6.07 -40.11 3.63
N ALA A 312 7.08 -39.28 3.92
CA ALA A 312 7.41 -38.82 5.27
C ALA A 312 6.44 -37.76 5.83
N GLU A 313 5.66 -37.11 4.98
CA GLU A 313 4.64 -36.11 5.35
C GLU A 313 3.24 -36.72 5.45
N ILE A 314 3.09 -37.99 5.08
CA ILE A 314 1.87 -38.76 5.31
C ILE A 314 1.84 -39.13 6.81
N PRO A 315 0.85 -38.68 7.60
CA PRO A 315 0.74 -39.02 9.02
C PRO A 315 0.82 -40.54 9.22
N SER A 316 1.62 -40.99 10.18
CA SER A 316 1.96 -42.40 10.39
C SER A 316 0.73 -43.32 10.30
N LEU A 317 0.83 -44.36 9.47
CA LEU A 317 -0.14 -45.46 9.31
C LEU A 317 -0.25 -46.36 10.57
N GLU A 318 0.00 -45.83 11.76
CA GLU A 318 -0.18 -46.52 13.05
C GLU A 318 -1.68 -46.70 13.33
N GLY A 319 -2.26 -47.74 12.73
CA GLY A 319 -3.66 -48.12 12.92
C GLY A 319 -4.25 -48.96 11.79
N LEU A 320 -3.64 -48.96 10.60
CA LEU A 320 -4.09 -49.78 9.49
C LEU A 320 -3.43 -51.16 9.54
N ARG A 321 -4.17 -52.17 10.03
CA ARG A 321 -3.83 -53.58 9.86
C ARG A 321 -3.90 -53.93 8.37
N LEU A 322 -2.79 -53.75 7.67
CA LEU A 322 -2.64 -54.22 6.29
C LEU A 322 -2.49 -55.74 6.31
N SER A 323 -3.46 -56.46 5.73
CA SER A 323 -3.33 -57.90 5.50
C SER A 323 -2.23 -58.15 4.45
N SER A 324 -1.63 -59.34 4.51
CA SER A 324 -0.46 -59.79 3.74
C SER A 324 -0.67 -59.93 2.20
N THR A 325 -1.58 -59.15 1.63
CA THR A 325 -1.94 -59.12 0.21
C THR A 325 -2.04 -57.69 -0.34
N ALA A 326 -1.54 -56.68 0.37
CA ALA A 326 -1.39 -55.31 -0.15
C ALA A 326 -0.20 -55.22 -1.13
N THR A 327 -0.26 -55.99 -2.21
CA THR A 327 0.56 -55.80 -3.40
C THR A 327 -0.18 -54.87 -4.33
N GLY A 328 0.33 -53.65 -4.48
CA GLY A 328 -0.13 -52.74 -5.53
C GLY A 328 -0.28 -51.31 -5.04
N ILE A 329 0.83 -50.58 -4.99
CA ILE A 329 0.87 -49.26 -5.60
C ILE A 329 2.17 -49.22 -6.39
N ASP A 330 2.04 -49.33 -7.71
CA ASP A 330 3.11 -49.21 -8.69
C ASP A 330 3.93 -47.93 -8.41
N LEU A 331 5.17 -48.12 -7.96
CA LEU A 331 6.17 -47.06 -7.85
C LEU A 331 6.54 -46.63 -9.27
N LEU A 332 5.76 -45.68 -9.78
CA LEU A 332 5.88 -45.07 -11.09
C LEU A 332 7.31 -44.65 -11.42
N ALA A 333 7.84 -45.20 -12.50
CA ALA A 333 9.05 -44.79 -13.21
C ALA A 333 8.94 -43.38 -13.86
N ALA A 334 8.09 -42.50 -13.31
CA ALA A 334 7.73 -41.19 -13.85
C ALA A 334 8.18 -40.02 -12.96
N PHE A 335 8.98 -40.28 -11.91
CA PHE A 335 9.30 -39.30 -10.86
C PHE A 335 9.89 -37.97 -11.37
N ASN A 336 10.52 -37.97 -12.55
CA ASN A 336 11.06 -36.77 -13.21
C ASN A 336 10.48 -36.50 -14.61
N SER A 337 9.40 -37.19 -15.03
CA SER A 337 8.80 -37.00 -16.37
C SER A 337 7.91 -35.76 -16.41
N LYS A 338 8.02 -34.98 -17.49
CA LYS A 338 7.11 -33.86 -17.78
C LYS A 338 5.77 -34.31 -18.40
N SER A 339 5.66 -35.56 -18.86
CA SER A 339 4.51 -36.08 -19.62
C SER A 339 3.85 -37.32 -19.00
N GLY A 340 4.29 -37.75 -17.83
CA GLY A 340 4.02 -39.10 -17.30
C GLY A 340 5.05 -40.11 -17.78
#